data_AF-A0A699Q781-F1
#
_entry.id   AF-A0A699Q781-F1
#
_cell.length_a   1.000
_cell.length_b   1.000
_cell.length_c   1.000
_cell.angle_alpha   90.00
_cell.angle_beta   90.00
_cell.angle_gamma   90.00
#
_symmetry.space_group_name_H-M   'P 1'
#
loop_
_entity.id
_entity.type
_entity.pdbx_description
1 polymer ?
#
loop_
_entity_poly.entity_id
_entity_poly.type
_entity_poly.pdbx_seq_one_letter_code
_entity_poly.pdbx_strand_id
1 'polypeptide(L)'
;MYQDMKKLYWWPNMKADIATCVRKCLTCAKVKAEHQRPSGLLVQPKIPVWKWDNITMDFVTKLPKSTQGYDTIWVIVDRLTKSAIFAPMRETSKVVPEGSETDGQSERTIQTLEDMLRACAIDFGKGWVNHLSLVEFSYNNSYHASIKAAPFEALYGRKCRSPVCWTEVGEAQILGP
;
A
#
# COMPACT_ATOMS: atom_id res chain seq x y z
N MET A 1 -9.66 4.83 -3.52
CA MET A 1 -11.07 4.44 -3.72
C MET A 1 -11.88 5.50 -4.48
N TYR A 2 -12.35 6.62 -3.90
CA TYR A 2 -13.13 7.61 -4.68
C TYR A 2 -12.39 8.15 -5.92
N GLN A 3 -11.11 8.52 -5.76
CA GLN A 3 -10.29 9.03 -6.87
C GLN A 3 -10.05 7.99 -7.99
N ASP A 4 -10.14 6.70 -7.66
CA ASP A 4 -9.96 5.60 -8.59
C ASP A 4 -11.27 5.31 -9.32
N MET A 5 -12.35 5.17 -8.56
CA MET A 5 -13.68 4.85 -9.09
C MET A 5 -14.26 5.96 -9.95
N LYS A 6 -14.04 7.23 -9.59
CA LYS A 6 -14.56 8.37 -10.36
C LYS A 6 -14.01 8.48 -11.79
N LYS A 7 -12.92 7.77 -12.09
CA LYS A 7 -12.31 7.74 -13.43
C LYS A 7 -13.16 6.91 -14.41
N LEU A 8 -13.97 5.99 -13.89
CA LEU A 8 -14.70 4.99 -14.68
C LEU A 8 -16.20 5.01 -14.41
N TYR A 9 -16.63 5.45 -13.23
CA TYR A 9 -18.01 5.38 -12.79
C TYR A 9 -18.49 6.72 -12.23
N TRP A 10 -19.80 6.98 -12.36
CA TRP A 10 -20.45 8.13 -11.76
C TRP A 10 -21.88 7.79 -11.34
N TRP A 11 -22.27 8.22 -10.15
CA TRP A 11 -23.65 8.22 -9.69
C TRP A 11 -23.88 9.31 -8.62
N PRO A 12 -25.14 9.75 -8.40
CA PRO A 12 -25.46 10.71 -7.35
C PRO A 12 -24.99 10.20 -5.98
N ASN A 13 -24.36 11.06 -5.16
CA ASN A 13 -23.82 10.72 -3.84
C ASN A 13 -22.67 9.69 -3.80
N MET A 14 -22.03 9.36 -4.94
CA MET A 14 -20.90 8.40 -5.01
C MET A 14 -19.82 8.60 -3.94
N LYS A 15 -19.43 9.84 -3.64
CA LYS A 15 -18.42 10.11 -2.61
C LYS A 15 -18.90 9.72 -1.21
N ALA A 16 -20.17 9.98 -0.90
CA ALA A 16 -20.78 9.64 0.39
C ALA A 16 -20.99 8.13 0.54
N ASP A 17 -21.39 7.44 -0.53
CA ASP A 17 -21.56 5.99 -0.53
C ASP A 17 -20.23 5.26 -0.33
N ILE A 18 -19.19 5.70 -1.05
CA ILE A 18 -17.83 5.18 -0.90
C ILE A 18 -17.33 5.42 0.53
N ALA A 19 -17.53 6.62 1.08
CA ALA A 19 -17.15 6.92 2.46
C ALA A 19 -17.90 6.02 3.46
N THR A 20 -19.18 5.77 3.23
CA THR A 20 -20.01 4.88 4.07
C THR A 20 -19.54 3.43 3.99
N CYS A 21 -19.20 2.95 2.79
CA CYS A 21 -18.64 1.62 2.57
C CYS A 21 -17.33 1.43 3.33
N VAL A 22 -16.39 2.37 3.17
CA VAL A 22 -15.09 2.34 3.88
C VAL A 22 -15.28 2.39 5.39
N ARG A 23 -16.22 3.21 5.89
CA ARG A 23 -16.54 3.31 7.32
C ARG A 23 -17.05 2.00 7.91
N LYS A 24 -17.83 1.23 7.15
CA LYS A 24 -18.38 -0.07 7.57
C LYS A 24 -17.38 -1.23 7.44
N CYS A 25 -16.26 -1.04 6.74
CA CYS A 25 -15.25 -2.07 6.54
C CYS A 25 -14.41 -2.29 7.80
N LEU A 26 -14.53 -3.46 8.43
CA LEU A 26 -13.79 -3.82 9.65
C LEU A 26 -12.27 -3.78 9.44
N THR A 27 -11.77 -4.26 8.29
CA THR A 27 -10.34 -4.20 7.96
C THR A 27 -9.87 -2.76 7.83
N CYS A 28 -10.63 -1.88 7.16
CA CYS A 28 -10.29 -0.46 7.07
C CYS A 28 -10.32 0.22 8.45
N ALA A 29 -11.29 -0.12 9.30
CA ALA A 29 -11.40 0.45 10.65
C ALA A 29 -10.24 0.02 11.56
N LYS A 30 -9.82 -1.24 11.49
CA LYS A 30 -8.64 -1.75 12.23
C LYS A 30 -7.34 -1.04 11.83
N VAL A 31 -7.18 -0.76 10.53
CA VAL A 31 -5.97 -0.10 9.99
C VAL A 31 -5.99 1.42 10.18
N LYS A 32 -7.18 2.03 10.27
CA LYS A 32 -7.35 3.50 10.44
C LYS A 32 -7.52 3.97 11.88
N ALA A 33 -7.36 3.10 12.88
CA ALA A 33 -7.40 3.53 14.26
C ALA A 33 -6.42 4.71 14.47
N GLU A 34 -6.93 5.81 15.02
CA GLU A 34 -6.19 7.07 15.22
C GLU A 34 -5.08 6.84 16.27
N HIS A 35 -3.93 6.33 15.82
CA HIS A 35 -2.72 6.19 16.63
C HIS A 35 -1.74 7.37 16.41
N GLN A 36 -2.17 8.45 15.76
CA GLN A 36 -1.30 9.55 15.36
C GLN A 36 -1.07 10.51 16.53
N ARG A 37 0.16 10.56 17.04
CA ARG A 37 0.63 11.68 17.87
C ARG A 37 0.63 12.97 17.02
N PRO A 38 0.37 14.15 17.62
CA PRO A 38 0.42 15.42 16.90
C PRO A 38 1.80 15.62 16.27
N SER A 39 1.78 16.17 15.06
CA SER A 39 2.95 16.25 14.20
C SER A 39 3.98 17.25 14.74
N GLY A 40 5.21 16.78 15.01
CA GLY A 40 6.37 17.66 15.14
C GLY A 40 6.71 18.35 13.81
N LEU A 41 7.56 19.39 13.87
CA LEU A 41 8.04 20.13 12.70
C LEU A 41 8.81 19.18 11.76
N LEU A 42 8.23 18.86 10.60
CA LEU A 42 8.83 17.94 9.64
C LEU A 42 9.82 18.69 8.74
N VAL A 43 11.12 18.38 8.86
CA VAL A 43 12.09 18.75 7.81
C VAL A 43 11.83 17.85 6.61
N GLN A 44 11.58 18.41 5.43
CA GLN A 44 11.45 17.62 4.20
C GLN A 44 12.85 17.26 3.66
N PRO A 45 13.18 15.96 3.53
CA PRO A 45 14.35 15.49 2.83
C PRO A 45 14.30 15.96 1.38
N LYS A 46 15.48 16.12 0.79
CA LYS A 46 15.59 16.42 -0.63
C LYS A 46 14.90 15.33 -1.44
N ILE A 47 13.99 15.73 -2.33
CA ILE A 47 13.28 14.80 -3.20
C ILE A 47 14.32 14.11 -4.10
N PRO A 48 14.39 12.77 -4.12
CA PRO A 48 15.29 12.04 -5.00
C PRO A 48 14.96 12.33 -6.47
N VAL A 49 15.98 12.36 -7.33
CA VAL A 49 15.79 12.66 -8.76
C VAL A 49 15.47 11.39 -9.55
N TRP A 50 16.01 10.25 -9.11
CA TRP A 50 15.89 8.97 -9.81
C TRP A 50 15.09 7.95 -8.99
N LYS A 51 14.45 7.03 -9.73
CA LYS A 51 13.74 5.88 -9.13
C LYS A 51 14.76 4.98 -8.45
N TRP A 52 14.45 4.49 -7.26
CA TRP A 52 15.32 3.61 -6.47
C TRP A 52 16.64 4.25 -6.02
N ASP A 53 16.78 5.57 -6.15
CA ASP A 53 17.93 6.34 -5.66
C ASP A 53 17.92 6.46 -4.13
N ASN A 54 16.72 6.45 -3.55
CA ASN A 54 16.55 6.47 -2.11
C ASN A 54 15.38 5.57 -1.70
N ILE A 55 15.70 4.49 -0.99
CA ILE A 55 14.74 3.50 -0.50
C ILE A 55 14.62 3.59 1.01
N THR A 56 13.42 3.33 1.51
CA THR A 56 13.16 3.11 2.92
C THR A 56 12.87 1.64 3.14
N MET A 57 13.48 1.06 4.16
CA MET A 57 13.39 -0.36 4.47
C MET A 57 12.88 -0.54 5.90
N ASP A 58 11.93 -1.46 6.10
CA ASP A 58 11.40 -1.77 7.42
C ASP A 58 10.99 -3.25 7.55
N PHE A 59 10.76 -3.70 8.78
CA PHE A 59 10.40 -5.08 9.12
C PHE A 59 9.12 -5.15 9.94
N VAL A 60 8.06 -5.69 9.35
CA VAL A 60 6.84 -6.06 10.08
C VAL A 60 7.08 -7.41 10.76
N THR A 61 7.53 -7.36 12.01
CA THR A 61 7.85 -8.55 12.82
C THR A 61 6.68 -9.03 13.68
N LYS A 62 6.88 -10.19 14.33
CA LYS A 62 5.93 -10.82 15.27
C LYS A 62 4.57 -11.12 14.62
N LEU A 63 4.58 -11.57 13.37
CA LEU A 63 3.37 -12.00 12.67
C LEU A 63 3.02 -13.45 13.05
N PRO A 64 1.75 -13.88 12.86
CA PRO A 64 1.40 -15.29 12.95
C PRO A 64 2.29 -16.12 12.02
N LYS A 65 2.90 -17.20 12.53
CA LYS A 65 3.75 -18.07 11.71
C LYS A 65 2.94 -18.65 10.54
N SER A 66 3.43 -18.43 9.33
CA SER A 66 2.85 -19.04 8.13
C SER A 66 3.09 -20.55 8.10
N THR A 67 2.38 -21.25 7.21
CA THR A 67 2.62 -22.69 6.95
C THR A 67 4.05 -22.97 6.49
N GLN A 68 4.71 -21.99 5.85
CA GLN A 68 6.09 -22.07 5.37
C GLN A 68 7.14 -21.65 6.42
N GLY A 69 6.69 -21.25 7.62
CA GLY A 69 7.54 -20.88 8.74
C GLY A 69 8.05 -19.43 8.74
N TYR A 70 7.49 -18.57 7.89
CA TYR A 70 7.77 -17.12 7.91
C TYR A 70 6.96 -16.42 9.00
N ASP A 71 7.57 -15.43 9.66
CA ASP A 71 7.00 -14.65 10.77
C ASP A 71 7.23 -13.14 10.65
N THR A 72 7.91 -12.71 9.58
CA THR A 72 8.31 -11.33 9.33
C THR A 72 8.05 -10.97 7.87
N ILE A 73 7.65 -9.73 7.60
CA ILE A 73 7.61 -9.17 6.24
C ILE A 73 8.67 -8.07 6.17
N TRP A 74 9.56 -8.16 5.18
CA TRP A 74 10.48 -7.10 4.82
C TRP A 74 9.82 -6.17 3.80
N VAL A 75 9.74 -4.90 4.16
CA VAL A 75 9.07 -3.84 3.42
C VAL A 75 10.13 -2.94 2.82
N ILE A 76 10.17 -2.85 1.49
CA ILE A 76 11.09 -1.98 0.77
C ILE A 76 10.26 -1.00 -0.03
N VAL A 77 10.45 0.31 0.18
CA VAL A 77 9.66 1.35 -0.48
C VAL A 77 10.58 2.36 -1.15
N ASP A 78 10.38 2.61 -2.44
CA ASP A 78 11.04 3.70 -3.15
C ASP A 78 10.46 5.05 -2.72
N ARG A 79 11.30 5.98 -2.24
CA ARG A 79 10.80 7.26 -1.71
C ARG A 79 10.19 8.16 -2.78
N LEU A 80 10.66 8.07 -4.03
CA LEU A 80 10.20 8.90 -5.14
C LEU A 80 8.82 8.44 -5.64
N THR A 81 8.70 7.18 -6.06
CA THR A 81 7.48 6.62 -6.66
C THR A 81 6.51 6.05 -5.64
N LYS A 82 6.93 5.87 -4.38
CA LYS A 82 6.20 5.16 -3.33
C LYS A 82 5.89 3.70 -3.68
N SER A 83 6.55 3.12 -4.68
CA SER A 83 6.39 1.72 -5.02
C SER A 83 6.99 0.86 -3.92
N ALA A 84 6.27 -0.18 -3.52
CA ALA A 84 6.68 -1.09 -2.46
C ALA A 84 6.91 -2.51 -2.98
N ILE A 85 7.83 -3.21 -2.32
CA ILE A 85 8.09 -4.65 -2.48
C ILE A 85 7.95 -5.28 -1.10
N PHE A 86 7.22 -6.39 -1.03
CA PHE A 86 7.04 -7.15 0.21
C PHE A 86 7.65 -8.55 0.10
N ALA A 87 8.65 -8.83 0.92
CA ALA A 87 9.30 -10.14 0.95
C ALA A 87 9.04 -10.86 2.28
N PRO A 88 8.59 -12.13 2.27
CA PRO A 88 8.44 -12.90 3.50
C PRO A 88 9.82 -13.32 4.02
N MET A 89 10.03 -13.18 5.34
CA MET A 89 11.28 -13.49 6.02
C MET A 89 11.05 -14.28 7.30
N ARG A 90 12.12 -14.94 7.76
CA ARG A 90 12.19 -15.54 9.10
C ARG A 90 12.99 -14.61 10.00
N GLU A 91 12.55 -14.43 11.24
CA GLU A 91 13.24 -13.59 12.22
C GLU A 91 14.70 -14.03 12.47
N THR A 92 15.01 -15.33 12.31
CA THR A 92 16.37 -15.88 12.45
C THR A 92 17.32 -15.45 11.33
N SER A 93 16.82 -14.88 10.23
CA SER A 93 17.59 -14.43 9.07
C SER A 93 17.76 -12.91 8.99
N LYS A 94 17.53 -12.19 10.10
CA LYS A 94 17.76 -10.74 10.16
C LYS A 94 19.24 -10.43 9.95
N VAL A 95 19.62 -10.10 8.72
CA VAL A 95 20.82 -9.33 8.42
C VAL A 95 20.40 -7.88 8.53
N VAL A 96 20.70 -7.22 9.65
CA VAL A 96 20.46 -5.78 9.79
C VAL A 96 21.47 -5.09 8.85
N PRO A 97 21.03 -4.42 7.77
CA PRO A 97 21.96 -3.67 6.95
C PRO A 97 22.37 -2.42 7.73
N GLU A 98 23.64 -2.35 8.14
CA GLU A 98 24.24 -1.12 8.66
C GLU A 98 24.14 -0.04 7.58
N GLY A 99 23.14 0.83 7.68
CA GLY A 99 22.91 1.90 6.70
C GLY A 99 21.45 2.23 6.41
N SER A 100 20.47 1.56 7.00
CA SER A 100 19.08 2.04 6.92
C SER A 100 18.95 3.33 7.71
N GLU A 101 19.02 4.48 7.02
CA GLU A 101 18.57 5.76 7.57
C GLU A 101 17.12 5.57 8.06
N THR A 102 16.94 5.47 9.38
CA THR A 102 15.65 5.67 10.04
C THR A 102 15.33 7.16 9.97
N ASP A 103 15.05 7.66 8.77
CA ASP A 103 14.61 9.03 8.57
C ASP A 103 13.24 9.17 9.25
N GLY A 104 13.13 9.96 10.33
CA GLY A 104 11.88 10.17 11.06
C GLY A 104 10.72 10.72 10.21
N GLN A 105 10.97 11.06 8.94
CA GLN A 105 9.94 11.31 7.93
C GLN A 105 9.29 10.04 7.35
N SER A 106 10.02 8.93 7.17
CA SER A 106 9.48 7.69 6.59
C SER A 106 8.50 6.98 7.53
N GLU A 107 8.59 7.29 8.82
CA GLU A 107 7.80 6.72 9.92
C GLU A 107 6.29 6.78 9.69
N ARG A 108 5.73 7.83 9.07
CA ARG A 108 4.25 7.97 8.96
C ARG A 108 3.60 7.21 7.81
N THR A 109 4.26 7.13 6.66
CA THR A 109 3.72 6.37 5.51
C THR A 109 3.95 4.88 5.71
N ILE A 110 5.06 4.53 6.37
CA ILE A 110 5.38 3.15 6.71
C ILE A 110 4.43 2.64 7.79
N GLN A 111 4.11 3.40 8.85
CA GLN A 111 3.22 2.88 9.91
C GLN A 111 1.84 2.43 9.40
N THR A 112 1.19 3.21 8.53
CA THR A 112 -0.11 2.80 7.95
C THR A 112 0.04 1.54 7.10
N LEU A 113 1.16 1.40 6.40
CA LEU A 113 1.47 0.23 5.61
C LEU A 113 1.74 -1.00 6.50
N GLU A 114 2.47 -0.84 7.60
CA GLU A 114 2.70 -1.89 8.58
C GLU A 114 1.40 -2.37 9.22
N ASP A 115 0.54 -1.44 9.64
CA ASP A 115 -0.75 -1.74 10.25
C ASP A 115 -1.65 -2.49 9.27
N MET A 116 -1.63 -2.09 7.99
CA MET A 116 -2.31 -2.80 6.90
C MET A 116 -1.78 -4.23 6.74
N LEU A 117 -0.45 -4.40 6.65
CA LEU A 117 0.18 -5.72 6.50
C LEU A 117 -0.10 -6.62 7.71
N ARG A 118 -0.08 -6.06 8.93
CA ARG A 118 -0.41 -6.79 10.16
C ARG A 118 -1.88 -7.22 10.18
N ALA A 119 -2.80 -6.35 9.78
CA ALA A 119 -4.20 -6.70 9.64
C ALA A 119 -4.41 -7.82 8.62
N CYS A 120 -3.78 -7.72 7.44
CA CYS A 120 -3.81 -8.77 6.41
C CYS A 120 -3.26 -10.10 6.95
N ALA A 121 -2.13 -10.07 7.65
CA ALA A 121 -1.52 -11.28 8.21
C ALA A 121 -2.41 -11.96 9.27
N ILE A 122 -3.14 -11.17 10.05
CA ILE A 122 -4.12 -11.68 11.03
C ILE A 122 -5.33 -12.29 10.30
N ASP A 123 -5.92 -11.56 9.34
CA ASP A 123 -7.12 -11.99 8.63
C ASP A 123 -6.87 -13.24 7.76
N PHE A 124 -5.70 -13.35 7.11
CA PHE A 124 -5.32 -14.53 6.31
C PHE A 124 -4.72 -15.69 7.14
N GLY A 125 -4.45 -15.47 8.43
CA GLY A 125 -3.87 -16.46 9.33
C GLY A 125 -2.59 -17.09 8.77
N LYS A 126 -2.42 -18.41 8.88
CA LYS A 126 -1.20 -19.11 8.43
C LYS A 126 -0.95 -19.05 6.91
N GLY A 127 -1.90 -18.57 6.12
CA GLY A 127 -1.82 -18.46 4.66
C GLY A 127 -1.43 -17.07 4.14
N TRP A 128 -1.06 -16.12 5.00
CA TRP A 128 -0.79 -14.73 4.58
C TRP A 128 0.29 -14.59 3.51
N VAL A 129 1.30 -15.47 3.50
CA VAL A 129 2.38 -15.47 2.50
C VAL A 129 1.85 -15.62 1.08
N ASN A 130 0.82 -16.46 0.90
CA ASN A 130 0.21 -16.71 -0.41
C ASN A 130 -0.56 -15.48 -0.95
N HIS A 131 -0.88 -14.53 -0.07
CA HIS A 131 -1.64 -13.32 -0.41
C HIS A 131 -0.73 -12.09 -0.52
N LEU A 132 0.56 -12.23 -0.19
CA LEU A 132 1.46 -11.08 -0.10
C LEU A 132 1.62 -10.37 -1.45
N SER A 133 1.72 -11.14 -2.55
CA SER A 133 1.77 -10.59 -3.91
C SER A 133 0.48 -9.84 -4.29
N LEU A 134 -0.68 -10.28 -3.79
CA LEU A 134 -1.95 -9.56 -4.02
C LEU A 134 -1.98 -8.26 -3.21
N VAL A 135 -1.48 -8.27 -1.98
CA VAL A 135 -1.39 -7.07 -1.14
C VAL A 135 -0.43 -6.05 -1.74
N GLU A 136 0.74 -6.49 -2.22
CA GLU A 136 1.69 -5.66 -2.96
C GLU A 136 1.07 -5.07 -4.22
N PHE A 137 0.39 -5.90 -5.02
CA PHE A 137 -0.32 -5.47 -6.20
C PHE A 137 -1.39 -4.41 -5.87
N SER A 138 -2.22 -4.65 -4.85
CA SER A 138 -3.26 -3.71 -4.43
C SER A 138 -2.69 -2.39 -3.95
N TYR A 139 -1.60 -2.41 -3.17
CA TYR A 139 -0.91 -1.22 -2.72
C TYR A 139 -0.34 -0.41 -3.90
N ASN A 140 0.45 -1.05 -4.76
CA ASN A 140 1.12 -0.38 -5.88
C ASN A 140 0.15 0.15 -6.94
N ASN A 141 -1.08 -0.36 -7.00
CA ASN A 141 -2.11 0.11 -7.94
C ASN A 141 -3.15 1.05 -7.31
N SER A 142 -3.07 1.32 -6.00
CA SER A 142 -3.97 2.25 -5.32
C SER A 142 -3.47 3.69 -5.41
N TYR A 143 -4.40 4.65 -5.52
CA TYR A 143 -4.04 6.07 -5.58
C TYR A 143 -3.42 6.57 -4.27
N HIS A 144 -2.25 7.20 -4.37
CA HIS A 144 -1.58 7.85 -3.26
C HIS A 144 -1.66 9.37 -3.40
N ALA A 145 -2.22 10.06 -2.40
CA ALA A 145 -2.41 11.50 -2.43
C ALA A 145 -1.10 12.30 -2.48
N SER A 146 -0.03 11.78 -1.86
CA SER A 146 1.29 12.41 -1.81
C SER A 146 1.96 12.55 -3.18
N ILE A 147 1.79 11.53 -4.04
CA ILE A 147 2.34 11.51 -5.42
C ILE A 147 1.29 11.80 -6.50
N LYS A 148 0.03 11.97 -6.09
CA LYS A 148 -1.14 12.21 -6.97
C LYS A 148 -1.33 11.16 -8.08
N ALA A 149 -0.82 9.96 -7.88
CA ALA A 149 -0.89 8.83 -8.82
C ALA A 149 -0.87 7.51 -8.04
N ALA A 150 -1.06 6.38 -8.72
CA ALA A 150 -0.71 5.09 -8.14
C ALA A 150 0.82 4.89 -8.19
N PRO A 151 1.44 4.21 -7.20
CA PRO A 151 2.87 3.95 -7.24
C PRO A 151 3.37 3.27 -8.52
N PHE A 152 2.61 2.31 -9.04
CA PHE A 152 2.88 1.67 -10.32
C PHE A 152 2.89 2.67 -11.49
N GLU A 153 1.91 3.58 -11.52
CA GLU A 153 1.84 4.62 -12.56
C GLU A 153 3.06 5.55 -12.48
N ALA A 154 3.47 5.94 -11.27
CA ALA A 154 4.67 6.75 -11.05
C ALA A 154 5.96 6.01 -11.43
N LEU A 155 6.03 4.70 -11.14
CA LEU A 155 7.19 3.88 -11.42
C LEU A 155 7.36 3.57 -12.92
N TYR A 156 6.28 3.25 -13.62
CA TYR A 156 6.35 2.79 -15.02
C TYR A 156 5.86 3.82 -16.05
N GLY A 157 5.31 4.95 -15.61
CA GLY A 157 4.75 5.97 -16.51
C GLY A 157 3.47 5.54 -17.23
N ARG A 158 2.88 4.41 -16.84
CA ARG A 158 1.65 3.86 -17.42
C ARG A 158 0.83 3.15 -16.37
N LYS A 159 -0.47 2.99 -16.62
CA LYS A 159 -1.36 2.20 -15.76
C LYS A 159 -1.04 0.70 -15.87
N CYS A 160 -1.20 -0.03 -14.77
CA CYS A 160 -1.10 -1.48 -14.80
C CYS A 160 -2.22 -2.07 -15.65
N ARG A 161 -1.90 -3.09 -16.45
CA ARG A 161 -2.86 -3.87 -17.22
C ARG A 161 -3.05 -5.20 -16.50
N SER A 162 -4.19 -5.41 -15.85
CA SER A 162 -4.52 -6.68 -15.20
C SER A 162 -5.46 -7.52 -16.08
N PRO A 163 -5.32 -8.87 -16.09
CA PRO A 163 -6.23 -9.77 -16.81
C PRO A 163 -7.66 -9.69 -16.29
N VAL A 164 -7.82 -9.43 -14.99
CA VAL A 164 -9.08 -8.94 -14.42
C VAL A 164 -9.19 -7.51 -14.91
N CYS A 165 -9.86 -7.34 -16.04
CA CYS A 165 -9.95 -6.05 -16.68
C CYS A 165 -10.84 -5.13 -15.83
N TRP A 166 -10.23 -4.39 -14.90
CA TRP A 166 -10.92 -3.33 -14.15
C TRP A 166 -11.48 -2.24 -15.08
N THR A 167 -11.07 -2.22 -16.35
CA THR A 167 -11.54 -1.33 -17.41
C THR A 167 -12.68 -1.90 -18.27
N GLU A 168 -12.86 -3.23 -18.41
CA GLU A 168 -13.90 -3.80 -19.29
C GLU A 168 -15.27 -3.93 -18.64
N VAL A 169 -15.39 -3.75 -17.32
CA VAL A 169 -16.71 -3.76 -16.63
C VAL A 169 -17.48 -2.44 -16.83
N GLY A 170 -17.03 -1.56 -17.73
CA GLY A 170 -17.65 -0.22 -17.91
C GLY A 170 -17.71 0.33 -19.32
N GLU A 171 -17.04 -0.25 -20.31
CA GLU A 171 -17.11 0.23 -21.71
C GLU A 171 -17.99 -0.68 -22.57
N ALA A 172 -19.24 -0.89 -22.15
CA ALA A 172 -20.30 -0.98 -23.14
C ALA A 172 -20.60 0.46 -23.55
N GLN A 173 -19.97 0.94 -24.63
CA GLN A 173 -20.44 2.12 -25.33
C GLN A 173 -21.91 1.89 -25.68
N ILE A 174 -22.82 2.46 -24.90
CA ILE A 174 -24.17 2.75 -25.37
C ILE A 174 -24.00 3.94 -26.33
N LEU A 175 -23.52 3.64 -27.53
CA LEU A 175 -23.82 4.46 -28.68
C LEU A 175 -25.33 4.32 -28.90
N GLY A 176 -26.04 5.40 -28.63
CA GLY A 176 -27.47 5.55 -28.91
C GLY A 176 -27.79 5.37 -30.39
N PRO A 177 -29.08 5.47 -30.76
CA PRO A 177 -29.90 6.67 -30.54
C PRO A 177 -30.74 6.69 -29.26
#